data_AF-A0A7U9NC35-F1
#
_entry.id   AF-A0A7U9NC35-F1
#
_cell.length_a   1.000
_cell.length_b   1.000
_cell.length_c   1.000
_cell.angle_alpha   90.00
_cell.angle_beta   90.00
_cell.angle_gamma   90.00
#
_symmetry.space_group_name_H-M   'P 1'
#
loop_
_entity.id
_entity.type
_entity.pdbx_description
1 polymer ?
#
loop_
_entity_poly.entity_id
_entity_poly.type
_entity_poly.pdbx_seq_one_letter_code
_entity_poly.pdbx_strand_id
1 'polypeptide(L)' 'MFPQPTGAVLIDMDDFLFYEAAMEKRSDDTCLVTGNQKHYPFRDFIVTPAEMAADY' A
#
# COMPACT_ATOMS: atom_id res chain seq x y z
N MET A 1 -18.60 -0.07 6.68
CA MET A 1 -18.37 0.15 5.24
C MET A 1 -17.29 -0.82 4.84
N PHE A 2 -17.49 -1.60 3.79
CA PHE A 2 -16.44 -2.49 3.27
C PHE A 2 -15.61 -1.71 2.24
N PRO A 3 -14.28 -1.92 2.18
CA PRO A 3 -13.45 -1.29 1.17
C PRO A 3 -13.96 -1.62 -0.23
N GLN A 4 -13.90 -0.64 -1.13
CA GLN A 4 -14.33 -0.80 -2.52
C GLN A 4 -13.14 -1.32 -3.34
N PRO A 5 -13.27 -2.48 -4.02
CA PRO A 5 -12.15 -3.10 -4.71
C PRO A 5 -11.56 -2.18 -5.77
N THR A 6 -10.25 -2.01 -5.73
CA THR A 6 -9.51 -1.11 -6.63
C THR A 6 -9.24 -1.69 -8.02
N GLY A 7 -9.45 -3.00 -8.20
CA GLY A 7 -9.13 -3.70 -9.45
C GLY A 7 -7.63 -3.88 -9.71
N ALA A 8 -6.77 -3.62 -8.71
CA ALA A 8 -5.34 -3.87 -8.82
C ALA A 8 -5.05 -5.38 -8.89
N VAL A 9 -4.13 -5.78 -9.77
CA VAL A 9 -3.58 -7.14 -9.79
C VAL A 9 -2.44 -7.20 -8.79
N LEU A 10 -2.64 -7.94 -7.70
CA LEU A 10 -1.62 -8.21 -6.71
C LEU A 10 -1.00 -9.58 -6.98
N ILE A 11 0.30 -9.69 -6.74
CA ILE A 11 1.03 -10.95 -6.93
C ILE A 11 0.68 -11.96 -5.82
N ASP A 12 0.45 -11.46 -4.61
CA ASP A 12 0.04 -12.22 -3.45
C ASP A 12 -1.34 -11.77 -2.98
N MET A 13 -2.24 -12.74 -2.77
CA MET A 13 -3.60 -12.46 -2.31
C MET A 13 -3.63 -12.07 -0.83
N ASP A 14 -2.64 -12.51 -0.04
CA ASP A 14 -2.54 -12.13 1.37
C ASP A 14 -2.21 -10.63 1.54
N ASP A 15 -1.64 -10.01 0.51
CA ASP A 15 -1.35 -8.57 0.47
C ASP A 15 -2.59 -7.69 0.16
N PHE A 16 -3.71 -8.31 -0.25
CA PHE A 16 -4.92 -7.59 -0.69
C PHE A 16 -5.49 -6.67 0.37
N LEU A 17 -5.62 -7.14 1.61
CA LEU A 17 -6.22 -6.35 2.69
C LEU A 17 -5.40 -5.10 3.01
N PHE A 18 -4.06 -5.19 2.96
CA PHE A 18 -3.18 -4.06 3.22
C PHE A 18 -3.27 -3.00 2.13
N TYR A 19 -3.27 -3.41 0.86
CA TYR A 19 -3.37 -2.50 -0.27
C TYR A 19 -4.73 -1.77 -0.30
N GLU A 20 -5.83 -2.51 -0.10
CA GLU A 20 -7.17 -1.92 -0.06
C GLU A 20 -7.35 -0.96 1.12
N ALA A 21 -6.83 -1.30 2.31
CA ALA A 21 -6.85 -0.41 3.46
C ALA A 21 -6.07 0.89 3.21
N ALA A 22 -4.88 0.80 2.59
CA ALA A 22 -4.09 1.98 2.23
C ALA A 22 -4.80 2.83 1.17
N MET A 23 -5.47 2.21 0.20
CA MET A 23 -6.24 2.89 -0.84
C MET A 23 -7.50 3.58 -0.29
N GLU A 24 -8.21 2.96 0.66
CA GLU A 24 -9.35 3.57 1.35
C GLU A 24 -8.94 4.85 2.10
N LYS A 25 -7.73 4.86 2.68
CA LYS A 25 -7.19 5.96 3.48
C LYS A 25 -6.26 6.91 2.72
N ARG A 26 -6.14 6.75 1.40
CA ARG A 26 -5.18 7.51 0.59
C ARG A 26 -5.37 9.03 0.65
N SER A 27 -6.60 9.51 0.88
CA SER A 27 -6.89 10.93 1.05
C SER A 27 -6.28 11.54 2.31
N ASP A 28 -5.86 10.70 3.26
CA ASP A 28 -5.39 11.10 4.59
C ASP A 28 -3.85 11.06 4.66
N ASP A 29 -3.17 11.32 3.54
CA ASP A 29 -1.70 11.22 3.38
C ASP A 29 -1.10 9.89 3.91
N THR A 30 -1.87 8.81 3.77
CA THR A 30 -1.48 7.47 4.24
C THR A 30 -0.52 6.80 3.26
N CYS A 31 0.52 6.15 3.79
CA CYS A 31 1.44 5.30 3.04
C CYS A 31 1.30 3.82 3.44
N LEU A 32 1.63 2.93 2.51
CA LEU A 32 1.83 1.51 2.77
C LEU A 32 3.33 1.24 2.95
N VAL A 33 3.74 0.97 4.18
CA VAL A 33 5.15 0.74 4.52
C VAL A 33 5.44 -0.76 4.48
N THR A 34 6.32 -1.20 3.58
CA THR A 34 6.57 -2.63 3.37
C THR A 34 7.97 -2.92 2.82
N GLY A 35 8.55 -4.04 3.23
CA GLY A 35 9.76 -4.59 2.60
C GLY A 35 9.46 -5.40 1.32
N ASN A 36 8.19 -5.64 1.01
CA ASN A 36 7.74 -6.51 -0.09
C ASN A 36 7.19 -5.70 -1.28
N GLN A 37 7.77 -4.55 -1.61
CA GLN A 37 7.26 -3.64 -2.67
C GLN A 37 6.98 -4.35 -4.01
N LYS A 38 7.76 -5.40 -4.34
CA LYS A 38 7.56 -6.22 -5.55
C LYS A 38 6.18 -6.88 -5.65
N HIS A 39 5.44 -7.05 -4.54
CA HIS A 39 4.10 -7.65 -4.55
C HIS A 39 3.00 -6.65 -4.96
N TYR A 40 3.33 -5.36 -4.96
CA TYR A 40 2.39 -4.26 -5.19
C TYR A 40 2.66 -3.56 -6.53
N PRO A 41 1.66 -2.86 -7.10
CA PRO A 41 1.88 -1.97 -8.23
C PRO A 41 2.84 -0.85 -7.85
N PHE A 42 3.63 -0.37 -8.82
CA PHE A 42 4.50 0.78 -8.60
C PHE A 42 3.67 2.05 -8.30
N ARG A 43 3.80 2.59 -7.09
CA ARG A 43 3.04 3.73 -6.57
C ARG A 43 3.88 4.51 -5.55
N ASP A 44 3.79 5.83 -5.57
CA ASP A 44 4.61 6.72 -4.74
C ASP A 44 4.30 6.65 -3.23
N PHE A 45 3.16 6.09 -2.84
CA PHE A 45 2.76 5.92 -1.43
C PHE A 45 3.13 4.53 -0.87
N ILE A 46 3.78 3.67 -1.66
CA ILE A 46 4.24 2.35 -1.22
C ILE A 46 5.75 2.42 -1.00
N VAL A 47 6.11 2.58 0.27
CA VAL A 47 7.48 2.91 0.68
C VAL A 47 8.10 1.77 1.48
N THR A 48 9.42 1.70 1.46
CA THR A 48 10.19 0.85 2.37
C THR A 48 10.23 1.45 3.77
N PRO A 49 10.48 0.64 4.82
CA PRO A 49 10.75 1.16 6.15
C PRO A 49 11.92 2.16 6.19
N ALA A 50 12.91 2.00 5.31
CA ALA A 50 14.06 2.90 5.22
C ALA A 50 13.67 4.27 4.62
N GLU A 51 12.86 4.29 3.56
CA GLU A 51 12.31 5.53 2.98
C GLU A 51 11.46 6.28 4.01
N MET A 52 10.57 5.60 4.74
CA MET A 52 9.76 6.25 5.77
C MET A 52 10.61 6.82 6.92
N ALA A 53 11.66 6.10 7.33
CA ALA A 53 12.54 6.57 8.40
C ALA A 53 13.43 7.75 7.99
N ALA A 54 13.70 7.93 6.70
CA ALA A 54 14.47 9.05 6.18
C ALA A 54 13.68 10.36 6.09
N ASP A 55 12.34 10.29 6.13
CA ASP A 55 11.44 11.45 6.13
C ASP A 55 11.16 12.01 7.55
N TYR A 56 11.72 11.41 8.61
CA TYR A 56 11.69 11.85 10.02
C TYR A 56 13.03 12.45 10.47
#